data_AF-A0A844H8Y3-F1
#
_entry.id   AF-A0A844H8Y3-F1
#
_cell.length_a   1.000
_cell.length_b   1.000
_cell.length_c   1.000
_cell.angle_alpha   90.00
_cell.angle_beta   90.00
_cell.angle_gamma   90.00
#
_symmetry.space_group_name_H-M   'P 1'
#
loop_
_entity.id
_entity.type
_entity.pdbx_description
1 polymer ?
#
loop_
_entity_poly.entity_id
_entity_poly.type
_entity_poly.pdbx_seq_one_letter_code
_entity_poly.pdbx_strand_id
1 'polypeptide(L)'
;MRSLGSLCITTAVLGRFWAILYIGGRKNAQIMQEGPYSICRHPLYLFSTIGAAGFGLLLDSLTLTVVFGLGAFAILSLTARREEAYLRATFGAAYDDYAARVPRILPWPWLFHAGPGVELNLYALRRNLADALVFIAAFPVAETIRLMHQAGLATGFGIF
;
A
#
# COMPACT_ATOMS: atom_id res chain seq x y z
N MET A 1 -20.45 -6.31 3.63
CA MET A 1 -19.29 -5.53 3.14
C MET A 1 -18.16 -6.40 2.58
N ARG A 2 -18.20 -7.72 2.77
CA ARG A 2 -17.19 -8.69 2.31
C ARG A 2 -16.72 -8.57 0.85
N SER A 3 -17.61 -8.45 -0.14
CA SER A 3 -17.21 -8.34 -1.56
C SER A 3 -16.38 -7.08 -1.83
N LEU A 4 -16.75 -5.95 -1.23
CA LEU A 4 -15.98 -4.71 -1.27
C LEU A 4 -14.62 -4.86 -0.57
N GLY A 5 -14.60 -5.53 0.60
CA GLY A 5 -13.34 -5.85 1.30
C GLY A 5 -12.39 -6.69 0.44
N SER A 6 -12.90 -7.74 -0.20
CA SER A 6 -12.13 -8.58 -1.13
C SER A 6 -11.59 -7.78 -2.31
N LEU A 7 -12.41 -6.92 -2.93
CA LEU A 7 -11.98 -6.04 -4.01
C LEU A 7 -10.85 -5.10 -3.55
N CYS A 8 -10.98 -4.47 -2.38
CA CYS A 8 -9.93 -3.62 -1.81
C CYS A 8 -8.62 -4.38 -1.61
N ILE A 9 -8.67 -5.61 -1.08
CA ILE A 9 -7.47 -6.44 -0.90
C ILE A 9 -6.85 -6.82 -2.25
N THR A 10 -7.66 -7.23 -3.23
CA THR A 10 -7.16 -7.56 -4.57
C THR A 10 -6.50 -6.35 -5.23
N THR A 11 -7.14 -5.17 -5.19
CA THR A 11 -6.56 -3.92 -5.70
C THR A 11 -5.27 -3.57 -4.96
N ALA A 12 -5.22 -3.74 -3.64
CA ALA A 12 -4.03 -3.50 -2.85
C ALA A 12 -2.87 -4.41 -3.26
N VAL A 13 -3.13 -5.71 -3.46
CA VAL A 13 -2.11 -6.68 -3.87
C VAL A 13 -1.59 -6.36 -5.28
N LEU A 14 -2.49 -6.17 -6.26
CA LEU A 14 -2.10 -5.87 -7.64
C LEU A 14 -1.35 -4.53 -7.74
N GLY A 15 -1.84 -3.50 -7.07
CA GLY A 15 -1.22 -2.18 -7.07
C GLY A 15 0.15 -2.17 -6.37
N ARG A 16 0.29 -2.90 -5.25
CA ARG A 16 1.60 -3.07 -4.60
C ARG A 16 2.57 -3.82 -5.51
N PHE A 17 2.12 -4.91 -6.15
CA PHE A 17 2.94 -5.67 -7.08
C PHE A 17 3.43 -4.77 -8.22
N TRP A 18 2.53 -3.98 -8.82
CA TRP A 18 2.88 -2.99 -9.83
C TRP A 18 3.94 -2.00 -9.35
N ALA A 19 3.80 -1.43 -8.15
CA ALA A 19 4.78 -0.51 -7.57
C ALA A 19 6.14 -1.16 -7.22
N ILE A 20 6.13 -2.44 -6.85
CA ILE A 20 7.34 -3.22 -6.54
C ILE A 20 8.15 -3.50 -7.80
N LEU A 21 7.47 -3.88 -8.89
CA LEU A 21 8.12 -4.18 -10.17
C LEU A 21 8.95 -2.97 -10.65
N TYR A 22 8.40 -1.76 -10.52
CA TYR A 22 9.09 -0.54 -10.91
C TYR A 22 10.22 -0.18 -9.95
N ILE A 23 10.02 -0.23 -8.63
CA ILE A 23 11.09 0.21 -7.72
C ILE A 23 12.32 -0.73 -7.72
N GLY A 24 12.15 -1.98 -8.17
CA GLY A 24 13.27 -2.88 -8.51
C GLY A 24 14.28 -3.12 -7.37
N GLY A 25 13.88 -2.94 -6.10
CA GLY A 25 14.77 -3.02 -4.95
C GLY A 25 15.78 -1.88 -4.80
N ARG A 26 15.75 -0.88 -5.68
CA ARG A 26 16.61 0.33 -5.64
C ARG A 26 15.94 1.48 -4.90
N LYS A 27 15.10 1.15 -3.91
CA LYS A 27 14.43 2.15 -3.09
C LYS A 27 15.48 3.05 -2.46
N ASN A 28 15.39 4.36 -2.71
CA ASN A 28 16.32 5.41 -2.26
C ASN A 28 17.65 5.53 -3.02
N ALA A 29 17.92 4.70 -4.04
CA ALA A 29 19.13 4.84 -4.87
C ALA A 29 18.91 5.71 -6.11
N GLN A 30 17.65 5.88 -6.54
CA GLN A 30 17.25 6.75 -7.64
C GLN A 30 15.83 7.28 -7.41
N ILE A 31 15.52 8.44 -7.98
CA ILE A 31 14.15 8.96 -8.02
C ILE A 31 13.38 8.19 -9.08
N MET A 32 12.57 7.22 -8.68
CA MET A 32 11.67 6.53 -9.60
C MET A 32 10.50 7.47 -9.93
N GLN A 33 10.36 7.82 -11.22
CA GLN A 33 9.32 8.72 -11.71
C GLN A 33 8.36 8.04 -12.69
N GLU A 34 8.56 6.74 -12.95
CA GLU A 34 7.85 6.00 -14.00
C GLU A 34 6.78 5.08 -13.42
N GLY A 35 5.82 4.72 -14.28
CA GLY A 35 4.77 3.77 -13.95
C GLY A 35 3.92 4.26 -12.78
N PRO A 36 3.73 3.48 -11.70
CA PRO A 36 2.95 3.90 -10.55
C PRO A 36 3.54 5.09 -9.79
N TYR A 37 4.83 5.38 -9.95
CA TYR A 37 5.46 6.55 -9.35
C TYR A 37 5.21 7.85 -10.14
N SER A 38 4.75 7.75 -11.39
CA SER A 38 4.34 8.92 -12.18
C SER A 38 2.98 9.48 -11.73
N ILE A 39 2.09 8.63 -11.22
CA ILE A 39 0.75 9.02 -10.78
C ILE A 39 0.70 9.49 -9.32
N CYS A 40 1.59 8.99 -8.47
CA CYS A 40 1.80 9.45 -7.10
C CYS A 40 3.19 9.06 -6.60
N ARG A 41 3.75 9.80 -5.63
CA ARG A 41 5.11 9.55 -5.15
C ARG A 41 5.25 8.30 -4.28
N HIS A 42 4.19 7.89 -3.59
CA HIS A 42 4.19 6.72 -2.70
C HIS A 42 3.04 5.73 -3.00
N PRO A 43 3.03 5.10 -4.18
CA PRO A 43 1.97 4.17 -4.59
C PRO A 43 1.87 2.96 -3.65
N LEU A 44 3.01 2.46 -3.16
CA LEU A 44 3.05 1.37 -2.17
C LEU A 44 2.22 1.67 -0.92
N TYR A 45 2.27 2.91 -0.45
CA TYR A 45 1.59 3.34 0.77
C TYR A 45 0.11 3.57 0.55
N LEU A 46 -0.25 4.10 -0.62
CA LEU A 46 -1.64 4.19 -1.06
C LEU A 46 -2.29 2.80 -1.06
N PHE A 47 -1.69 1.84 -1.77
CA PHE A 47 -2.25 0.50 -1.88
C PHE A 47 -2.23 -0.26 -0.54
N SER A 48 -1.21 -0.07 0.30
CA SER A 48 -1.22 -0.59 1.68
C SER A 48 -2.38 -0.04 2.52
N THR A 49 -2.68 1.25 2.38
CA THR A 49 -3.80 1.89 3.09
C THR A 49 -5.14 1.31 2.64
N ILE A 50 -5.31 1.11 1.33
CA ILE A 50 -6.50 0.46 0.75
C ILE A 50 -6.63 -0.98 1.29
N GLY A 51 -5.52 -1.72 1.37
CA GLY A 51 -5.52 -3.07 1.93
C GLY A 51 -5.91 -3.10 3.42
N ALA A 52 -5.38 -2.17 4.23
CA ALA A 52 -5.72 -2.06 5.64
C ALA A 52 -7.21 -1.74 5.86
N ALA A 53 -7.77 -0.81 5.09
CA ALA A 53 -9.21 -0.53 5.11
C ALA A 53 -10.04 -1.73 4.63
N GLY A 54 -9.58 -2.41 3.57
CA GLY A 54 -10.19 -3.63 3.03
C GLY A 54 -10.27 -4.76 4.05
N PHE A 55 -9.27 -4.89 4.93
CA PHE A 55 -9.28 -5.87 6.02
C PHE A 55 -10.40 -5.59 7.03
N GLY A 56 -10.61 -4.34 7.43
CA GLY A 56 -11.76 -3.98 8.28
C GLY A 56 -13.11 -4.29 7.61
N LEU A 57 -13.20 -4.10 6.28
CA LEU A 57 -14.41 -4.44 5.52
C LEU A 57 -14.65 -5.95 5.41
N LEU A 58 -13.59 -6.76 5.38
CA LEU A 58 -13.70 -8.23 5.42
C LEU A 58 -14.25 -8.74 6.76
N LEU A 59 -13.97 -8.00 7.84
CA LEU A 59 -14.50 -8.24 9.18
C LEU A 59 -15.93 -7.70 9.36
N ASP A 60 -16.56 -7.19 8.29
CA ASP A 60 -17.87 -6.52 8.29
C ASP A 60 -18.00 -5.41 9.36
N SER A 61 -16.88 -4.76 9.73
CA SER A 61 -16.85 -3.72 10.77
C SER A 61 -16.36 -2.39 10.23
N LEU A 62 -17.27 -1.42 10.12
CA LEU A 62 -16.94 -0.06 9.66
C LEU A 62 -15.97 0.64 10.61
N THR A 63 -16.09 0.39 11.92
CA THR A 63 -15.17 0.92 12.93
C THR A 63 -13.75 0.43 12.69
N LEU A 64 -13.57 -0.88 12.46
CA LEU A 64 -12.26 -1.43 12.13
C LEU A 64 -11.75 -0.93 10.78
N THR A 65 -12.61 -0.76 9.77
CA THR A 65 -12.24 -0.16 8.48
C THR A 65 -11.66 1.24 8.67
N VAL A 66 -12.31 2.09 9.45
CA VAL A 66 -11.86 3.46 9.70
C VAL A 66 -10.57 3.46 10.53
N VAL A 67 -10.49 2.66 11.59
CA VAL A 67 -9.30 2.58 12.46
C VAL A 67 -8.08 2.08 11.67
N PHE A 68 -8.21 0.97 10.94
CA PHE A 68 -7.10 0.43 10.15
C PHE A 68 -6.75 1.31 8.95
N GLY A 69 -7.76 1.84 8.24
CA GLY A 69 -7.55 2.73 7.10
C GLY A 69 -6.86 4.04 7.51
N LEU A 70 -7.41 4.77 8.47
CA LEU A 70 -6.83 6.04 8.94
C LEU A 70 -5.51 5.83 9.67
N GLY A 71 -5.40 4.78 10.49
CA GLY A 71 -4.16 4.43 11.18
C GLY A 71 -3.02 4.12 10.21
N ALA A 72 -3.28 3.28 9.20
CA ALA A 72 -2.31 3.00 8.14
C ALA A 72 -1.95 4.26 7.36
N PHE A 73 -2.94 5.07 6.97
CA PHE A 73 -2.71 6.32 6.24
C PHE A 73 -1.81 7.28 7.03
N ALA A 74 -2.08 7.47 8.32
CA ALA A 74 -1.32 8.38 9.17
C ALA A 74 0.14 7.91 9.34
N ILE A 75 0.34 6.64 9.70
CA ILE A 75 1.68 6.06 9.88
C ILE A 75 2.47 6.11 8.58
N LEU A 76 1.86 5.67 7.47
CA LEU A 76 2.53 5.62 6.18
C LEU A 76 2.77 7.01 5.60
N SER A 77 1.88 7.99 5.84
CA SER A 77 2.13 9.38 5.45
C SER A 77 3.26 10.01 6.25
N LEU A 78 3.46 9.64 7.52
CA LEU A 78 4.61 10.11 8.29
C LEU A 78 5.90 9.50 7.77
N THR A 79 5.90 8.19 7.50
CA THR A 79 7.04 7.48 6.90
C THR A 79 7.38 8.05 5.53
N ALA A 80 6.38 8.33 4.68
CA ALA A 80 6.54 9.00 3.41
C ALA A 80 7.32 10.31 3.58
N ARG A 81 6.87 11.21 4.46
CA ARG A 81 7.56 12.50 4.70
C ARG A 81 9.03 12.33 5.08
N ARG A 82 9.38 11.30 5.86
CA ARG A 82 10.77 11.00 6.22
C ARG A 82 11.57 10.54 5.01
N GLU A 83 10.99 9.69 4.17
CA GLU A 83 11.59 9.28 2.90
C GLU A 83 11.77 10.46 1.94
N GLU A 84 10.77 11.34 1.82
CA GLU A 84 10.88 12.56 0.99
C GLU A 84 11.99 13.49 1.49
N ALA A 85 12.14 13.64 2.82
CA ALA A 85 13.21 14.43 3.40
C ALA A 85 14.60 13.84 3.08
N TYR A 86 14.75 12.52 3.16
CA TYR A 86 15.97 11.83 2.75
C TYR A 86 16.25 12.03 1.25
N LEU A 87 15.26 11.78 0.38
CA LEU A 87 15.39 11.94 -1.07
C LEU A 87 15.74 13.38 -1.46
N ARG A 88 15.12 14.37 -0.81
CA ARG A 88 15.46 15.78 -0.99
C ARG A 88 16.90 16.07 -0.55
N ALA A 89 17.35 15.53 0.57
CA ALA A 89 18.73 15.70 1.02
C ALA A 89 19.75 15.03 0.07
N THR A 90 19.40 13.91 -0.54
CA THR A 90 20.29 13.17 -1.44
C THR A 90 20.30 13.72 -2.87
N PHE A 91 19.13 14.09 -3.42
CA PHE A 91 18.97 14.43 -4.84
C PHE A 91 18.63 15.92 -5.09
N GLY A 92 18.39 16.70 -4.04
CA GLY A 92 18.18 18.15 -4.12
C GLY A 92 17.09 18.55 -5.11
N ALA A 93 17.45 19.48 -6.01
CA ALA A 93 16.54 20.06 -7.01
C ALA A 93 15.84 19.01 -7.89
N ALA A 94 16.51 17.91 -8.23
CA ALA A 94 15.90 16.86 -9.05
C ALA A 94 14.68 16.21 -8.36
N TYR A 95 14.71 16.08 -7.04
CA TYR A 95 13.57 15.58 -6.27
C TYR A 95 12.47 16.64 -6.14
N ASP A 96 12.84 17.90 -5.96
CA ASP A 96 11.86 19.00 -5.85
C ASP A 96 11.08 19.21 -7.16
N ASP A 97 11.75 19.13 -8.30
CA ASP A 97 11.12 19.17 -9.62
C ASP A 97 10.10 18.03 -9.80
N TYR A 98 10.47 16.82 -9.37
CA TYR A 98 9.57 15.67 -9.37
C TYR A 98 8.39 15.87 -8.42
N ALA A 99 8.64 16.33 -7.18
CA ALA A 99 7.63 16.54 -6.15
C ALA A 99 6.64 17.65 -6.50
N ALA A 100 7.04 18.63 -7.33
CA ALA A 100 6.17 19.68 -7.84
C ALA A 100 5.15 19.16 -8.86
N ARG A 101 5.51 18.12 -9.63
CA ARG A 101 4.63 17.53 -10.67
C ARG A 101 3.73 16.43 -10.14
N VAL A 102 4.21 15.64 -9.18
CA VAL A 102 3.55 14.39 -8.77
C VAL A 102 2.99 14.49 -7.34
N PRO A 103 1.70 14.18 -7.12
CA PRO A 103 1.10 14.23 -5.79
C PRO A 103 1.69 13.15 -4.87
N ARG A 104 1.62 13.37 -3.54
CA ARG A 104 2.28 12.47 -2.58
C ARG A 104 1.63 11.08 -2.47
N ILE A 105 0.33 11.04 -2.17
CA ILE A 105 -0.41 9.79 -1.87
C ILE A 105 -1.65 9.65 -2.75
N LEU A 106 -2.47 10.70 -2.86
CA LEU A 106 -3.65 10.65 -3.72
C LEU A 106 -3.21 10.60 -5.19
N PRO A 107 -3.52 9.53 -5.92
CA PRO A 107 -3.02 9.34 -7.28
C PRO A 107 -3.75 10.26 -8.26
N TRP A 108 -3.01 10.74 -9.26
CA TRP A 108 -3.56 11.42 -10.41
C TRP A 108 -3.29 10.59 -11.66
N PRO A 109 -4.23 9.70 -12.07
CA PRO A 109 -4.01 8.75 -13.16
C PRO A 109 -3.58 9.38 -14.49
N TRP A 110 -3.97 10.63 -14.71
CA TRP A 110 -3.65 11.39 -15.93
C TRP A 110 -2.16 11.75 -16.06
N LEU A 111 -1.37 11.64 -14.98
CA LEU A 111 0.08 11.82 -15.01
C LEU A 111 0.82 10.55 -15.43
N PHE A 112 0.09 9.47 -15.77
CA PHE A 112 0.71 8.19 -16.06
C PHE A 112 1.69 8.27 -17.23
N HIS A 113 2.95 7.90 -16.97
CA HIS A 113 3.98 7.75 -17.98
C HIS A 113 4.70 6.41 -17.78
N ALA A 114 4.62 5.56 -18.80
CA ALA A 114 5.40 4.33 -18.87
C ALA A 114 6.76 4.68 -19.49
N GLY A 115 7.84 4.48 -18.74
CA GLY A 115 9.19 4.66 -19.27
C GLY A 115 9.60 3.56 -20.26
N PRO A 116 10.82 3.66 -20.81
CA PRO A 116 11.28 2.83 -21.92
C PRO A 116 11.48 1.34 -21.55
N GLY A 117 11.49 0.98 -20.27
CA GLY A 117 11.58 -0.40 -19.81
C GLY A 117 11.69 -0.52 -18.30
N VAL A 118 11.29 -1.67 -17.75
CA VAL A 118 11.37 -1.95 -16.31
C VAL A 118 12.58 -2.87 -16.05
N GLU A 119 13.61 -2.35 -15.38
CA GLU A 119 14.71 -3.19 -14.90
C GLU A 119 14.28 -3.99 -13.66
N LEU A 120 13.95 -5.27 -13.87
CA LEU A 120 13.48 -6.16 -12.82
C LEU A 120 14.63 -6.78 -12.02
N ASN A 121 14.71 -6.43 -10.73
CA ASN A 121 15.54 -7.18 -9.79
C ASN A 121 14.76 -8.36 -9.21
N LEU A 122 15.13 -9.58 -9.62
CA LEU A 122 14.46 -10.82 -9.20
C LEU A 122 14.60 -11.10 -7.68
N TYR A 123 15.68 -10.66 -7.05
CA TYR A 123 15.86 -10.81 -5.59
C TYR A 123 14.90 -9.90 -4.83
N ALA A 124 14.79 -8.65 -5.28
CA ALA A 124 13.82 -7.71 -4.74
C ALA A 124 12.39 -8.20 -4.98
N LEU A 125 12.09 -8.72 -6.17
CA LEU A 125 10.79 -9.31 -6.50
C LEU A 125 10.43 -10.44 -5.55
N ARG A 126 11.35 -11.39 -5.30
CA ARG A 126 11.12 -12.50 -4.36
C ARG A 126 10.85 -12.03 -2.94
N ARG A 127 11.65 -11.08 -2.43
CA ARG A 127 11.46 -10.53 -1.06
C ARG A 127 10.13 -9.82 -0.93
N ASN A 128 9.74 -9.02 -1.93
CA ASN A 128 8.49 -8.28 -1.92
C ASN A 128 7.25 -9.15 -2.18
N LEU A 129 7.40 -10.27 -2.91
CA LEU A 129 6.35 -11.28 -3.03
C LEU A 129 5.98 -11.85 -1.67
N ALA A 130 6.95 -12.05 -0.77
CA ALA A 130 6.68 -12.47 0.61
C ALA A 130 5.85 -11.41 1.37
N ASP A 131 6.08 -10.11 1.15
CA ASP A 131 5.26 -9.05 1.77
C ASP A 131 3.82 -9.05 1.24
N ALA A 132 3.58 -9.48 0.00
CA ALA A 132 2.23 -9.64 -0.54
C ALA A 132 1.48 -10.81 0.12
N LEU A 133 2.19 -11.85 0.59
CA LEU A 133 1.59 -12.95 1.35
C LEU A 133 0.95 -12.48 2.66
N VAL A 134 1.44 -11.40 3.27
CA VAL A 134 0.82 -10.81 4.48
C VAL A 134 -0.60 -10.33 4.20
N PHE A 135 -0.86 -9.75 3.01
CA PHE A 135 -2.21 -9.32 2.62
C PHE A 135 -3.11 -10.51 2.26
N ILE A 136 -2.54 -11.59 1.73
CA ILE A 136 -3.28 -12.82 1.45
C ILE A 136 -3.64 -13.53 2.76
N ALA A 137 -2.72 -13.52 3.75
CA ALA A 137 -2.97 -14.05 5.09
C ALA A 137 -4.09 -13.31 5.84
N ALA A 138 -4.49 -12.12 5.39
CA ALA A 138 -5.64 -11.41 5.93
C ALA A 138 -6.94 -12.22 5.80
N PHE A 139 -7.11 -13.03 4.75
CA PHE A 139 -8.30 -13.87 4.56
C PHE A 139 -8.42 -15.00 5.62
N PRO A 140 -7.44 -15.91 5.79
CA PRO A 140 -7.55 -16.95 6.81
C PRO A 140 -7.58 -16.38 8.24
N VAL A 141 -6.90 -15.26 8.49
CA VAL A 141 -6.98 -14.57 9.80
C VAL A 141 -8.38 -14.03 10.05
N ALA A 142 -8.97 -13.33 9.07
CA ALA A 142 -10.34 -12.83 9.20
C ALA A 142 -11.35 -13.96 9.42
N GLU A 143 -11.21 -15.06 8.69
CA GLU A 143 -12.09 -16.22 8.86
C GLU A 143 -11.89 -16.88 10.22
N THR A 144 -10.65 -16.98 10.72
CA THR A 144 -10.37 -17.53 12.06
C THR A 144 -11.01 -16.67 13.15
N ILE A 145 -10.86 -15.33 13.08
CA ILE A 145 -11.50 -14.40 14.02
C ILE A 145 -13.02 -14.59 14.01
N ARG A 146 -13.60 -14.77 12.82
CA ARG A 146 -15.03 -15.00 12.65
C ARG A 146 -15.49 -16.32 13.25
N LEU A 147 -14.74 -17.41 13.03
CA LEU A 147 -15.02 -18.72 13.62
C LEU A 147 -14.92 -18.67 15.15
N MET A 148 -13.93 -17.95 15.69
CA MET A 148 -13.82 -17.71 17.14
C MET A 148 -15.01 -16.92 17.69
N HIS A 149 -15.50 -15.93 16.94
CA HIS A 149 -16.71 -15.18 17.32
C HIS A 149 -17.95 -16.08 17.31
N GLN A 150 -18.15 -16.88 16.26
CA GLN A 150 -19.27 -17.83 16.16
C GLN A 150 -19.23 -18.91 17.24
N ALA A 151 -18.04 -19.33 17.65
CA ALA A 151 -17.84 -20.28 18.76
C ALA A 151 -18.06 -19.64 20.16
N GLY A 152 -18.40 -18.36 20.24
CA GLY A 152 -18.64 -17.65 21.50
C GLY A 152 -17.37 -17.23 22.25
N LEU A 153 -16.18 -17.50 21.70
CA LEU A 153 -14.88 -17.23 22.33
C LEU A 153 -14.44 -15.77 22.23
N ALA A 154 -15.04 -14.98 21.32
CA ALA A 154 -14.68 -13.58 21.05
C ALA A 154 -15.85 -12.59 21.26
N THR A 155 -16.81 -12.93 22.12
CA THR A 155 -18.03 -12.14 22.40
C THR A 155 -17.78 -10.85 23.20
N GLY A 156 -16.56 -10.64 23.73
CA GLY A 156 -16.22 -9.47 24.56
C GLY A 156 -15.87 -8.17 23.81
N PHE A 157 -15.73 -8.20 22.48
CA PHE A 157 -15.38 -7.01 21.69
C PHE A 157 -16.61 -6.51 20.91
N GLY A 158 -17.26 -5.45 21.42
CA GLY A 158 -18.39 -4.76 20.77
C GLY A 158 -18.01 -3.96 19.52
N ILE A 159 -17.17 -4.54 18.67
CA ILE A 159 -16.67 -3.96 17.41
C ILE A 159 -17.07 -4.84 16.20
N PHE A 160 -17.77 -5.94 16.46
CA PHE A 160 -18.34 -6.86 15.47
C PHE A 160 -19.86 -6.85 15.57
#